data_AF-A0A3B9IGF5-F1
#
_entry.id   AF-A0A3B9IGF5-F1
#
_cell.length_a   1.000
_cell.length_b   1.000
_cell.length_c   1.000
_cell.angle_alpha   90.00
_cell.angle_beta   90.00
_cell.angle_gamma   90.00
#
_symmetry.space_group_name_H-M   'P 1'
#
loop_
_entity.id
_entity.type
_entity.pdbx_description
1 polymer ?
#
loop_
_entity_poly.entity_id
_entity_poly.type
_entity_poly.pdbx_seq_one_letter_code
_entity_poly.pdbx_strand_id
1 'polypeptide(L)'
;AGGEGRIHVNVLWEMGGAETVLQGVLEGAKGLIHGVTCGAGMPYRVAQIAAEHGVYYYPIVSSARAFRALWKRAYHRFAEYLGGVVYEDPWLAGGHN
;
A
#
# COMPACT_ATOMS: atom_id res chain seq x y z
N ALA A 1 -6.11 -23.04 5.53
CA ALA A 1 -6.30 -21.73 6.17
C ALA A 1 -7.45 -21.69 7.17
N GLY A 2 -8.49 -22.54 7.08
CA GLY A 2 -9.51 -22.64 8.15
C GLY A 2 -10.30 -21.36 8.44
N GLY A 3 -10.36 -20.42 7.49
CA GLY A 3 -10.98 -19.09 7.68
C GLY A 3 -9.99 -17.98 8.08
N GLU A 4 -8.81 -18.33 8.58
CA GLU A 4 -7.82 -17.38 9.14
C GLU A 4 -6.84 -16.82 8.10
N GLY A 5 -7.17 -16.95 6.82
CA GLY A 5 -6.32 -16.44 5.73
C GLY A 5 -6.36 -14.92 5.66
N ARG A 6 -5.19 -14.26 5.67
CA ARG A 6 -5.12 -12.82 5.44
C ARG A 6 -5.34 -12.51 3.96
N ILE A 7 -6.24 -11.57 3.70
CA ILE A 7 -6.55 -11.04 2.37
C ILE A 7 -6.00 -9.62 2.28
N HIS A 8 -5.26 -9.35 1.21
CA HIS A 8 -4.69 -8.03 0.92
C HIS A 8 -5.20 -7.54 -0.44
N VAL A 9 -5.26 -6.23 -0.61
CA VAL A 9 -5.54 -5.58 -1.89
C VAL A 9 -4.27 -4.93 -2.43
N ASN A 10 -4.04 -5.05 -3.74
CA ASN A 10 -2.97 -4.34 -4.43
C ASN A 10 -3.55 -3.17 -5.23
N VAL A 11 -3.01 -1.97 -5.05
CA VAL A 11 -3.47 -0.74 -5.72
C VAL A 11 -2.36 -0.13 -6.54
N LEU A 12 -2.67 0.17 -7.80
CA LEU A 12 -1.84 0.98 -8.69
C LEU A 12 -2.18 2.46 -8.48
N TRP A 13 -1.28 3.23 -7.87
CA TRP A 13 -1.62 4.57 -7.37
C TRP A 13 -1.83 5.61 -8.46
N GLU A 14 -1.04 5.58 -9.54
CA GLU A 14 -1.13 6.55 -10.65
C GLU A 14 -2.39 6.36 -11.51
N MET A 15 -3.27 5.42 -11.17
CA MET A 15 -4.57 5.28 -11.82
C MET A 15 -5.54 6.36 -11.31
N GLY A 16 -6.27 6.98 -12.23
CA GLY A 16 -7.32 7.95 -11.88
C GLY A 16 -8.34 7.35 -10.92
N GLY A 17 -8.58 8.04 -9.80
CA GLY A 17 -9.55 7.60 -8.79
C GLY A 17 -9.08 6.48 -7.85
N ALA A 18 -7.79 6.12 -7.85
CA ALA A 18 -7.24 5.08 -6.97
C ALA A 18 -7.61 5.27 -5.49
N GLU A 19 -7.57 6.51 -4.98
CA GLU A 19 -7.96 6.82 -3.60
C GLU A 19 -9.44 6.52 -3.34
N THR A 20 -10.35 6.98 -4.21
CA THR A 20 -11.78 6.76 -4.08
C THR A 20 -12.13 5.27 -4.13
N VAL A 21 -11.53 4.53 -5.06
CA VAL A 21 -11.75 3.09 -5.19
C VAL A 21 -11.22 2.35 -3.95
N LEU A 22 -10.02 2.70 -3.48
CA LEU A 22 -9.45 2.09 -2.30
C LEU A 22 -10.33 2.31 -1.06
N GLN A 23 -10.79 3.55 -0.82
CA GLN A 23 -11.70 3.83 0.29
C GLN A 23 -13.00 3.02 0.16
N GLY A 24 -13.63 3.00 -1.02
CA GLY A 24 -14.85 2.22 -1.24
C GLY A 24 -14.65 0.72 -1.01
N VAL A 25 -13.50 0.16 -1.39
CA VAL A 25 -13.13 -1.25 -1.10
C VAL A 25 -12.97 -1.48 0.40
N LEU A 26 -12.25 -0.62 1.12
CA LEU A 26 -12.01 -0.77 2.55
C LEU A 26 -13.27 -0.57 3.39
N GLU A 27 -14.19 0.28 2.94
CA GLU A 27 -15.51 0.47 3.54
C GLU A 27 -16.43 -0.73 3.28
N GLY A 28 -16.55 -1.14 2.01
CA GLY A 28 -17.46 -2.22 1.60
C GLY A 28 -17.02 -3.61 2.06
N ALA A 29 -15.72 -3.84 2.24
CA ALA A 29 -15.14 -5.10 2.68
C ALA A 29 -14.51 -5.01 4.09
N LYS A 30 -15.05 -4.13 4.95
CA LYS A 30 -14.55 -3.93 6.31
C LYS A 30 -14.46 -5.25 7.09
N GLY A 31 -13.30 -5.50 7.70
CA GLY A 31 -13.02 -6.72 8.46
C GLY A 31 -12.54 -7.92 7.63
N LEU A 32 -12.57 -7.84 6.29
CA LEU A 32 -12.05 -8.88 5.40
C LEU A 32 -10.66 -8.53 4.84
N ILE A 33 -10.42 -7.25 4.55
CA ILE A 33 -9.12 -6.76 4.07
C ILE A 33 -8.22 -6.46 5.27
N HIS A 34 -6.99 -6.95 5.20
CA HIS A 34 -6.00 -6.87 6.27
C HIS A 34 -4.80 -6.01 5.92
N GLY A 35 -4.57 -5.80 4.62
CA GLY A 35 -3.42 -5.09 4.12
C GLY A 35 -3.65 -4.45 2.77
N VAL A 36 -3.03 -3.31 2.55
CA VAL A 36 -2.98 -2.59 1.27
C VAL A 36 -1.55 -2.59 0.76
N THR A 37 -1.29 -3.32 -0.31
CA THR A 37 -0.05 -3.19 -1.07
C THR A 37 -0.23 -2.11 -2.11
N CYS A 38 0.75 -1.22 -2.29
CA CYS A 38 0.61 -0.14 -3.25
C CYS A 38 1.93 0.22 -3.92
N GLY A 39 1.90 0.35 -5.24
CA GLY A 39 3.01 0.78 -6.08
C GLY A 39 2.54 1.71 -7.19
N ALA A 40 3.42 1.92 -8.19
CA ALA A 40 3.30 2.92 -9.25
C ALA A 40 3.28 4.37 -8.70
N GLY A 41 4.32 5.16 -8.99
CA GLY A 41 4.38 6.57 -8.57
C GLY A 41 4.67 6.80 -7.09
N MET A 42 4.12 7.89 -6.52
CA MET A 42 4.40 8.31 -5.13
C MET A 42 3.14 8.30 -4.25
N PRO A 43 2.74 7.13 -3.69
CA PRO A 43 1.52 6.96 -2.91
C PRO A 43 1.59 7.55 -1.49
N TYR A 44 1.64 8.87 -1.36
CA TYR A 44 1.78 9.51 -0.04
C TYR A 44 0.57 9.32 0.87
N ARG A 45 -0.65 9.20 0.31
CA ARG A 45 -1.87 9.09 1.12
C ARG A 45 -2.26 7.66 1.50
N VAL A 46 -1.66 6.63 0.89
CA VAL A 46 -2.03 5.23 1.19
C VAL A 46 -1.86 4.88 2.66
N ALA A 47 -0.81 5.39 3.32
CA ALA A 47 -0.56 5.13 4.74
C ALA A 47 -1.62 5.76 5.64
N GLN A 48 -2.11 6.96 5.29
CA GLN A 48 -3.20 7.61 6.01
C GLN A 48 -4.50 6.82 5.84
N ILE A 49 -4.86 6.46 4.60
CA ILE A 49 -6.08 5.71 4.30
C ILE A 49 -6.06 4.36 5.04
N ALA A 50 -4.96 3.61 4.96
CA ALA A 50 -4.82 2.35 5.66
C ALA A 50 -4.99 2.48 7.18
N ALA A 51 -4.37 3.51 7.79
CA ALA A 51 -4.50 3.81 9.21
C ALA A 51 -5.93 4.18 9.61
N GLU A 52 -6.64 4.98 8.82
CA GLU A 52 -8.05 5.36 9.06
C GLU A 52 -8.97 4.13 9.07
N HIS A 53 -8.64 3.08 8.32
CA HIS A 53 -9.38 1.81 8.28
C HIS A 53 -8.82 0.72 9.21
N GLY A 54 -7.75 1.00 9.95
CA GLY A 54 -7.14 0.04 10.88
C GLY A 54 -6.48 -1.15 10.18
N VAL A 55 -6.03 -1.00 8.94
CA VAL A 55 -5.36 -2.05 8.15
C VAL A 55 -3.89 -1.69 7.90
N TYR A 56 -3.05 -2.71 7.69
CA TYR A 56 -1.64 -2.47 7.40
C TYR A 56 -1.43 -1.97 5.97
N TYR A 57 -0.35 -1.23 5.72
CA TYR A 57 0.08 -0.89 4.36
C TYR A 57 1.49 -1.42 4.07
N TYR A 58 1.71 -1.69 2.78
CA TYR A 58 2.91 -2.32 2.24
C TYR A 58 3.32 -1.59 0.96
N PRO A 59 4.16 -0.54 1.05
CA PRO A 59 4.60 0.16 -0.13
C PRO A 59 5.54 -0.71 -0.97
N ILE A 60 5.32 -0.70 -2.28
CA ILE A 60 6.23 -1.23 -3.28
C ILE A 60 7.25 -0.15 -3.62
N VAL A 61 8.54 -0.48 -3.54
CA VAL A 61 9.64 0.46 -3.79
C VAL A 61 10.69 -0.16 -4.69
N SER A 62 11.23 0.63 -5.61
CA SER A 62 12.32 0.22 -6.49
C SER A 62 13.71 0.49 -5.92
N SER A 63 13.81 1.19 -4.80
CA SER A 63 15.08 1.50 -4.14
C SER A 63 14.88 2.01 -2.71
N ALA A 64 15.94 1.93 -1.91
CA ALA A 64 15.99 2.58 -0.59
C ALA A 64 15.79 4.11 -0.68
N ARG A 65 16.20 4.75 -1.79
CA ARG A 65 15.99 6.18 -2.02
C ARG A 65 14.51 6.50 -2.20
N ALA A 66 13.77 5.68 -2.97
CA ALA A 66 12.33 5.81 -3.13
C ALA A 66 11.60 5.64 -1.80
N PHE A 67 11.94 4.59 -1.03
CA PHE A 67 11.39 4.39 0.31
C PHE A 67 11.66 5.59 1.22
N ARG A 68 12.89 6.11 1.23
CA ARG A 68 13.25 7.28 2.05
C ARG A 68 12.42 8.51 1.72
N ALA A 69 12.08 8.72 0.45
CA ALA A 69 11.23 9.84 0.02
C ALA A 69 9.79 9.68 0.55
N LEU A 70 9.20 8.48 0.41
CA LEU A 70 7.87 8.18 0.97
C LEU A 70 7.85 8.32 2.50
N TRP A 71 8.88 7.78 3.17
CA TRP A 71 9.01 7.82 4.62
C TRP A 71 9.02 9.24 5.17
N LYS A 72 9.93 10.07 4.65
CA LYS A 72 10.08 11.46 5.10
C LYS A 72 8.83 12.31 4.83
N ARG A 73 8.14 12.05 3.71
CA ARG A 73 6.99 12.86 3.30
C ARG A 73 5.68 12.44 3.97
N ALA A 74 5.49 11.15 4.23
CA ALA A 74 4.21 10.66 4.72
C ALA A 74 4.29 9.53 5.76
N TYR A 75 5.05 8.46 5.49
CA TYR A 75 4.84 7.19 6.21
C TYR A 75 5.32 7.19 7.66
N HIS A 76 6.30 8.03 8.02
CA HIS A 76 6.73 8.14 9.42
C HIS A 76 5.61 8.55 10.39
N ARG A 77 4.54 9.19 9.90
CA ARG A 77 3.36 9.58 10.69
C ARG A 77 2.41 8.42 11.00
N PHE A 78 2.53 7.33 10.25
CA PHE A 78 1.68 6.14 10.34
C PHE A 78 2.56 4.89 10.43
N ALA A 79 3.67 4.98 11.17
CA ALA A 79 4.67 3.91 11.26
C ALA A 79 4.10 2.63 11.89
N GLU A 80 3.13 2.75 12.80
CA GLU A 80 2.47 1.60 13.44
C GLU A 80 1.70 0.71 12.45
N TYR A 81 1.26 1.28 11.32
CA TYR A 81 0.52 0.55 10.27
C TYR A 81 1.42 0.07 9.12
N LEU A 82 2.73 0.34 9.16
CA LEU A 82 3.65 -0.19 8.15
C LEU A 82 3.87 -1.69 8.41
N GLY A 83 3.20 -2.55 7.63
CA GLY A 83 3.28 -4.00 7.81
C GLY A 83 4.53 -4.63 7.18
N GLY A 84 5.16 -3.92 6.24
CA GLY A 84 6.37 -4.36 5.55
C GLY A 84 6.67 -3.46 4.35
N VAL A 85 7.83 -3.64 3.74
CA VAL A 85 8.21 -2.92 2.51
C VAL A 85 8.45 -3.95 1.42
N VAL A 86 7.73 -3.84 0.31
CA VAL A 86 7.91 -4.72 -0.84
C VAL A 86 8.95 -4.10 -1.75
N TYR A 87 10.12 -4.74 -1.86
CA TYR A 87 11.13 -4.31 -2.81
C TYR A 87 10.90 -4.99 -4.16
N GLU A 88 10.85 -4.20 -5.23
CA GLU A 88 10.73 -4.69 -6.60
C GLU A 88 11.95 -4.21 -7.40
N ASP A 89 12.70 -5.14 -7.99
CA ASP A 89 13.89 -4.80 -8.77
C ASP A 89 13.48 -4.08 -10.07
N PRO A 90 13.96 -2.86 -10.34
CA PRO A 90 13.52 -2.07 -11.49
C PRO A 90 14.03 -2.59 -12.84
N TRP A 91 14.91 -3.58 -12.86
CA TRP A 91 15.54 -4.12 -14.07
C TRP A 91 15.11 -5.55 -14.37
N LEU A 92 14.82 -6.34 -13.34
CA LEU A 92 14.56 -7.78 -13.46
C LEU A 92 13.11 -8.16 -13.16
N ALA A 93 12.35 -7.33 -12.43
CA ALA A 93 10.94 -7.61 -12.18
C ALA A 93 10.15 -7.49 -13.50
N GLY A 94 9.32 -8.49 -13.78
CA GLY A 94 8.45 -8.48 -14.96
C GLY A 94 7.22 -7.59 -14.71
N GLY A 95 6.79 -6.84 -15.73
CA GLY A 95 5.66 -5.91 -15.59
C GLY A 95 5.97 -4.56 -16.22
N HIS A 96 5.61 -3.47 -15.52
CA HIS A 96 5.58 -2.10 -16.01
C HIS A 96 6.77 -1.75 -16.94
N ASN A 97 6.41 -1.38 -18.17
CA ASN A 97 7.21 -0.60 -19.11
C ASN A 97 6.38 0.63 -19.50
#